data_AF-A0A2N1L9I0-F1
#
_entry.id   AF-A0A2N1L9I0-F1
#
_cell.length_a   1.000
_cell.length_b   1.000
_cell.length_c   1.000
_cell.angle_alpha   90.00
_cell.angle_beta   90.00
_cell.angle_gamma   90.00
#
_symmetry.space_group_name_H-M   'P 1'
#
loop_
_entity.id
_entity.type
_entity.pdbx_description
1 polymer ?
#
loop_
_entity_poly.entity_id
_entity_poly.type
_entity_poly.pdbx_seq_one_letter_code
_entity_poly.pdbx_strand_id
1 'polypeptide(L)'
;MSDEKGSLDDLPIYSFLFPNEKGSYDISEVYGLPGIHECINGQKPLRAVIDIDASQEDMETTGVKAQEVFIRICLSFIKALYRILDCSWENILNGLVIATFSDSSKCSYHILCALALLIDHHELKAFLELVYSLTGEKFGKFIDRKLPGHNFNLRLIRSAKKGRVKRILQFSLDNGWNELEHAR
;
A
#
# COMPACT_ATOMS: atom_id res chain seq x y z
N MET A 1 -13.65 -27.27 -10.26
CA MET A 1 -12.23 -27.47 -9.93
C MET A 1 -11.92 -26.43 -8.88
N SER A 2 -11.69 -26.87 -7.65
CA SER A 2 -11.26 -26.01 -6.56
C SER A 2 -9.79 -25.69 -6.81
N ASP A 3 -9.48 -24.45 -7.18
CA ASP A 3 -8.11 -23.98 -7.19
C ASP A 3 -7.60 -24.04 -5.75
N GLU A 4 -6.71 -24.98 -5.44
CA GLU A 4 -5.98 -24.97 -4.18
C GLU A 4 -5.25 -23.63 -4.13
N LYS A 5 -5.68 -22.76 -3.22
CA LYS A 5 -4.98 -21.53 -2.90
C LYS A 5 -3.57 -21.89 -2.42
N GLY A 6 -2.59 -21.80 -3.32
CA GLY A 6 -1.18 -22.06 -3.02
C GLY A 6 -0.68 -21.20 -1.85
N SER A 7 0.25 -21.73 -1.06
CA SER A 7 0.84 -21.00 0.06
C SER A 7 1.58 -19.76 -0.44
N LEU A 8 1.27 -18.60 0.15
CA LEU A 8 1.98 -17.36 -0.16
C LEU A 8 3.45 -17.38 0.31
N ASP A 9 3.82 -18.34 1.16
CA ASP A 9 5.19 -18.51 1.64
C ASP A 9 6.09 -19.20 0.61
N ASP A 10 5.51 -19.90 -0.37
CA ASP A 10 6.22 -20.58 -1.48
C ASP A 10 6.23 -19.74 -2.78
N LEU A 11 5.48 -18.64 -2.80
CA LEU A 11 5.37 -17.76 -3.97
C LEU A 11 6.53 -16.75 -4.01
N PRO A 12 7.16 -16.52 -5.18
CA PRO A 12 8.23 -15.55 -5.34
C PRO A 12 7.68 -14.12 -5.47
N ILE A 13 6.72 -13.74 -4.62
CA ILE A 13 6.15 -12.37 -4.59
C ILE A 13 7.26 -11.36 -4.34
N TYR A 14 8.26 -11.75 -3.56
CA TYR A 14 9.49 -10.99 -3.42
C TYR A 14 10.14 -10.75 -4.80
N SER A 15 10.40 -11.79 -5.58
CA SER A 15 11.01 -11.65 -6.90
C SER A 15 10.13 -10.90 -7.91
N PHE A 16 8.80 -11.00 -7.77
CA PHE A 16 7.86 -10.30 -8.66
C PHE A 16 7.79 -8.79 -8.35
N LEU A 17 7.70 -8.41 -7.08
CA LEU A 17 7.72 -6.99 -6.69
C LEU A 17 9.13 -6.39 -6.79
N PHE A 18 10.17 -7.23 -6.70
CA PHE A 18 11.57 -6.83 -6.64
C PHE A 18 12.41 -7.60 -7.68
N PRO A 19 12.17 -7.40 -8.99
CA PRO A 19 12.85 -8.16 -10.04
C PRO A 19 14.34 -7.84 -10.18
N ASN A 20 14.82 -6.75 -9.56
CA ASN A 20 16.22 -6.33 -9.61
C ASN A 20 16.90 -6.49 -8.25
N GLU A 21 17.98 -7.29 -8.20
CA GLU A 21 18.84 -7.48 -7.01
C GLU A 21 19.50 -6.18 -6.51
N LYS A 22 19.45 -5.09 -7.30
CA LYS A 22 20.06 -3.79 -6.98
C LYS A 22 19.20 -2.87 -6.10
N GLY A 23 18.02 -3.29 -5.65
CA GLY A 23 17.24 -2.56 -4.64
C GLY A 23 16.70 -1.19 -5.07
N SER A 24 16.73 -0.88 -6.37
CA SER A 24 16.11 0.33 -6.93
C SER A 24 14.74 -0.03 -7.49
N TYR A 25 13.70 0.65 -7.00
CA TYR A 25 12.38 0.61 -7.60
C TYR A 25 12.37 1.47 -8.86
N ASP A 26 11.79 0.97 -9.94
CA ASP A 26 11.46 1.84 -11.06
C ASP A 26 10.25 2.70 -10.66
N ILE A 27 10.44 4.02 -10.69
CA ILE A 27 9.49 4.99 -10.17
C ILE A 27 9.28 6.10 -11.19
N SER A 28 8.02 6.44 -11.40
CA SER A 28 7.63 7.45 -12.37
C SER A 28 6.97 8.60 -11.63
N GLU A 29 7.31 9.83 -12.02
CA GLU A 29 6.68 11.01 -11.46
C GLU A 29 5.25 11.14 -11.97
N VAL A 30 4.29 11.31 -11.06
CA VAL A 30 2.90 11.52 -11.43
C VAL A 30 2.51 12.93 -11.05
N TYR A 31 2.33 13.77 -12.06
CA TYR A 31 1.85 15.13 -11.91
C TYR A 31 0.32 15.11 -11.82
N GLY A 32 -0.23 15.34 -10.63
CA GLY A 32 -1.63 15.66 -10.45
C GLY A 32 -1.82 16.95 -9.67
N LEU A 33 -3.06 17.40 -9.55
CA LEU A 33 -3.39 18.66 -8.90
C LEU A 33 -2.88 18.68 -7.44
N PRO A 34 -2.21 19.76 -7.00
CA PRO A 34 -1.64 19.85 -5.66
C PRO A 34 -2.75 19.90 -4.60
N GLY A 35 -2.60 19.10 -3.54
CA GLY A 35 -3.41 19.22 -2.32
C GLY A 35 -4.83 18.65 -2.35
N ILE A 36 -5.19 17.82 -3.32
CA ILE A 36 -6.51 17.16 -3.37
C ILE A 36 -6.52 15.94 -2.45
N HIS A 37 -7.53 15.89 -1.59
CA HIS A 37 -7.81 14.76 -0.72
C HIS A 37 -9.20 14.20 -1.05
N GLU A 38 -9.32 12.89 -1.04
CA GLU A 38 -10.61 12.20 -1.03
C GLU A 38 -11.12 12.19 0.41
N CYS A 39 -12.30 12.79 0.62
CA CYS A 39 -12.99 12.76 1.91
C CYS A 39 -13.77 11.45 2.01
N ILE A 40 -13.34 10.57 2.91
CA ILE A 40 -13.99 9.30 3.16
C ILE A 40 -14.93 9.47 4.35
N ASN A 41 -16.24 9.51 4.09
CA ASN A 41 -17.27 9.71 5.11
C ASN A 41 -17.75 8.40 5.79
N GLY A 42 -17.14 7.26 5.44
CA GLY A 42 -17.47 5.95 6.01
C GLY A 42 -18.82 5.36 5.61
N GLN A 43 -19.56 6.00 4.69
CA GLN A 43 -20.86 5.53 4.19
C GLN A 43 -20.77 4.82 2.83
N LYS A 44 -19.58 4.80 2.23
CA LYS A 44 -19.31 4.16 0.94
C LYS A 44 -18.32 3.02 1.14
N PRO A 45 -18.37 1.99 0.29
CA PRO A 45 -17.32 0.99 0.23
C PRO A 45 -15.94 1.65 0.09
N LEU A 46 -15.00 1.17 0.89
CA LEU A 46 -13.63 1.65 0.98
C LEU A 46 -12.70 0.68 0.27
N ARG A 47 -11.61 1.20 -0.29
CA ARG A 47 -10.54 0.35 -0.79
C ARG A 47 -9.62 -0.03 0.36
N ALA A 48 -9.09 -1.25 0.32
CA ALA A 48 -8.01 -1.63 1.23
C ALA A 48 -6.81 -0.70 1.01
N VAL A 49 -6.41 0.03 2.05
CA VAL A 49 -5.35 1.04 1.97
C VAL A 49 -4.52 1.07 3.25
N ILE A 50 -3.21 1.24 3.10
CA ILE A 50 -2.29 1.56 4.20
C ILE A 50 -1.38 2.73 3.81
N ASP A 51 -1.00 3.52 4.80
CA ASP A 51 0.07 4.50 4.70
C ASP A 51 1.23 4.07 5.58
N ILE A 52 2.42 4.09 5.00
CA ILE A 52 3.69 3.87 5.69
C ILE A 52 4.29 5.26 5.89
N ASP A 53 4.57 5.61 7.13
CA ASP A 53 5.21 6.86 7.49
C ASP A 53 6.27 6.59 8.56
N ALA A 54 7.52 6.40 8.10
CA ALA A 54 8.67 6.19 8.97
C ALA A 54 9.76 7.20 8.70
N SER A 55 10.17 7.94 9.73
CA SER A 55 11.34 8.81 9.64
C SER A 55 12.64 8.00 9.63
N GLN A 56 13.70 8.56 9.07
CA GLN A 56 15.03 7.97 9.13
C GLN A 56 15.49 7.72 10.58
N GLU A 57 15.23 8.67 11.48
CA GLU A 57 15.57 8.57 12.90
C GLU A 57 14.88 7.38 13.59
N ASP A 58 13.58 7.17 13.34
CA ASP A 58 12.84 6.05 13.91
C ASP A 58 13.38 4.70 13.41
N MET A 59 13.73 4.63 12.12
CA MET A 59 14.27 3.43 11.50
C MET A 59 15.66 3.10 12.04
N GLU A 60 16.54 4.10 12.19
CA GLU A 60 17.87 3.95 12.78
C GLU A 60 17.79 3.50 14.24
N THR A 61 16.93 4.11 15.04
CA THR A 61 16.68 3.72 16.44
C THR A 61 16.21 2.26 16.56
N THR A 62 15.48 1.77 15.56
CA THR A 62 14.97 0.38 15.51
C THR A 62 15.97 -0.59 14.88
N GLY A 63 17.05 -0.10 14.28
CA GLY A 63 18.01 -0.90 13.53
C GLY A 63 17.41 -1.56 12.28
N VAL A 64 16.48 -0.88 11.59
CA VAL A 64 15.86 -1.38 10.35
C VAL A 64 16.16 -0.48 9.17
N LYS A 65 16.19 -1.05 7.97
CA LYS A 65 16.37 -0.28 6.73
C LYS A 65 15.00 0.11 6.15
N ALA A 66 14.93 1.26 5.50
CA ALA A 66 13.71 1.72 4.81
C ALA A 66 13.14 0.67 3.83
N GLN A 67 14.03 0.01 3.09
CA GLN A 67 13.66 -1.06 2.17
C GLN A 67 13.00 -2.24 2.90
N GLU A 68 13.53 -2.64 4.06
CA GLU A 68 12.98 -3.74 4.85
C GLU A 68 11.60 -3.39 5.42
N VAL A 69 11.43 -2.14 5.90
CA VAL A 69 10.14 -1.62 6.36
C VAL A 69 9.08 -1.74 5.27
N PHE A 70 9.37 -1.20 4.08
CA PHE A 70 8.44 -1.26 2.96
C PHE A 70 8.12 -2.70 2.54
N ILE A 71 9.13 -3.55 2.36
CA ILE A 71 8.95 -4.94 1.91
C ILE A 71 8.09 -5.73 2.90
N ARG A 72 8.41 -5.69 4.20
CA ARG A 72 7.69 -6.46 5.23
C ARG A 72 6.23 -6.05 5.34
N ILE A 73 5.96 -4.74 5.28
CA ILE A 73 4.60 -4.21 5.36
C ILE A 73 3.82 -4.54 4.07
N CYS A 74 4.41 -4.33 2.90
CA CYS A 74 3.77 -4.61 1.61
C CYS A 74 3.39 -6.10 1.47
N LEU A 75 4.31 -7.00 1.84
CA LEU A 75 4.02 -8.44 1.86
C LEU A 75 2.90 -8.80 2.83
N SER A 76 2.87 -8.18 4.01
CA SER A 76 1.81 -8.41 5.00
C SER A 76 0.45 -7.90 4.51
N PHE A 77 0.43 -6.78 3.80
CA PHE A 77 -0.76 -6.25 3.14
C PHE A 77 -1.30 -7.21 2.07
N ILE A 78 -0.43 -7.73 1.20
CA ILE A 78 -0.81 -8.74 0.19
C ILE A 78 -1.29 -10.04 0.86
N LYS A 79 -0.61 -10.51 1.91
CA LYS A 79 -1.03 -11.67 2.71
C LYS A 79 -2.42 -11.47 3.31
N ALA A 80 -2.70 -10.29 3.86
CA ALA A 80 -4.03 -9.97 4.40
C ALA A 80 -5.09 -10.02 3.29
N LEU A 81 -4.83 -9.40 2.14
CA LEU A 81 -5.73 -9.44 0.98
C LEU A 81 -6.00 -10.87 0.51
N TYR A 82 -4.96 -11.70 0.41
CA TYR A 82 -5.08 -13.09 -0.03
C TYR A 82 -5.95 -13.95 0.90
N ARG A 83 -5.93 -13.63 2.21
CA ARG A 83 -6.78 -14.28 3.21
C ARG A 83 -8.24 -13.89 3.09
N ILE A 84 -8.55 -12.65 2.71
CA ILE A 84 -9.92 -12.13 2.70
C ILE A 84 -10.59 -12.17 1.32
N LEU A 85 -9.82 -12.07 0.24
CA LEU A 85 -10.33 -12.07 -1.13
C LEU A 85 -10.33 -13.49 -1.68
N ASP A 86 -11.41 -13.91 -2.32
CA ASP A 86 -11.46 -15.17 -3.05
C ASP A 86 -10.88 -14.99 -4.48
N CYS A 87 -9.58 -14.68 -4.55
CA CYS A 87 -8.88 -14.53 -5.82
C CYS A 87 -7.43 -15.01 -5.74
N SER A 88 -6.79 -15.15 -6.91
CA SER A 88 -5.39 -15.50 -7.03
C SER A 88 -4.47 -14.33 -6.64
N TRP A 89 -3.21 -14.62 -6.34
CA TRP A 89 -2.22 -13.59 -6.01
C TRP A 89 -1.93 -12.69 -7.21
N GLU A 90 -1.97 -13.20 -8.44
CA GLU A 90 -1.82 -12.42 -9.67
C GLU A 90 -2.91 -11.35 -9.76
N ASN A 91 -4.16 -11.72 -9.45
CA ASN A 91 -5.25 -10.75 -9.41
C ASN A 91 -4.98 -9.67 -8.36
N ILE A 92 -4.56 -10.04 -7.16
CA ILE A 92 -4.20 -9.07 -6.11
C ILE A 92 -3.11 -8.11 -6.60
N LEU A 93 -2.07 -8.63 -7.24
CA LEU A 93 -0.96 -7.83 -7.76
C LEU A 93 -1.39 -6.91 -8.89
N ASN A 94 -2.22 -7.39 -9.83
CA ASN A 94 -2.83 -6.56 -10.88
C ASN A 94 -3.66 -5.42 -10.28
N GLY A 95 -4.32 -5.67 -9.14
CA GLY A 95 -5.08 -4.69 -8.37
C GLY A 95 -4.25 -3.74 -7.51
N LEU A 96 -2.94 -3.97 -7.36
CA LEU A 96 -2.10 -3.27 -6.40
C LEU A 96 -1.56 -1.95 -6.96
N VAL A 97 -1.74 -0.89 -6.19
CA VAL A 97 -1.21 0.45 -6.48
C VAL A 97 -0.28 0.87 -5.36
N ILE A 98 0.96 1.20 -5.71
CA ILE A 98 1.97 1.68 -4.76
C ILE A 98 2.47 3.05 -5.19
N ALA A 99 2.18 4.05 -4.38
CA ALA A 99 2.71 5.39 -4.53
C ALA A 99 3.70 5.70 -3.41
N THR A 100 4.75 6.45 -3.72
CA THR A 100 5.80 6.78 -2.77
C THR A 100 6.05 8.27 -2.72
N PHE A 101 6.28 8.74 -1.50
CA PHE A 101 6.85 10.05 -1.20
C PHE A 101 8.20 9.89 -0.48
N SER A 102 8.82 8.72 -0.60
CA SER A 102 10.08 8.43 0.09
C SER A 102 11.22 9.29 -0.45
N ASP A 103 12.05 9.76 0.48
CA ASP A 103 13.33 10.42 0.21
C ASP A 103 14.37 9.89 1.21
N SER A 104 15.58 10.46 1.22
CA SER A 104 16.64 9.99 2.13
C SER A 104 16.27 10.10 3.61
N SER A 105 15.35 11.01 3.96
CA SER A 105 14.95 11.28 5.35
C SER A 105 13.72 10.50 5.82
N LYS A 106 13.01 9.83 4.90
CA LYS A 106 11.72 9.22 5.20
C LYS A 106 11.37 8.05 4.26
N CYS A 107 10.92 6.95 4.85
CA CYS A 107 10.21 5.88 4.15
C CYS A 107 8.70 6.20 4.17
N SER A 108 8.16 6.58 3.01
CA SER A 108 6.77 6.98 2.84
C SER A 108 6.13 6.32 1.64
N TYR A 109 5.12 5.48 1.89
CA TYR A 109 4.42 4.73 0.86
C TYR A 109 2.93 4.67 1.14
N HIS A 110 2.12 4.94 0.13
CA HIS A 110 0.70 4.64 0.12
C HIS A 110 0.52 3.35 -0.69
N ILE A 111 -0.05 2.31 -0.07
CA ILE A 111 -0.34 1.04 -0.72
C ILE A 111 -1.86 0.86 -0.72
N LEU A 112 -2.42 0.61 -1.90
CA LEU A 112 -3.85 0.47 -2.13
C LEU A 112 -4.10 -0.79 -2.97
N CYS A 113 -5.17 -1.53 -2.68
CA CYS A 113 -5.69 -2.52 -3.61
C CYS A 113 -7.04 -2.07 -4.16
N ALA A 114 -7.15 -1.96 -5.47
CA ALA A 114 -8.35 -1.51 -6.15
C ALA A 114 -9.44 -2.58 -6.26
N LEU A 115 -9.08 -3.86 -6.15
CA LEU A 115 -10.02 -4.98 -6.23
C LEU A 115 -10.80 -5.20 -4.93
N ALA A 116 -10.24 -4.80 -3.79
CA ALA A 116 -10.85 -5.00 -2.48
C ALA A 116 -11.75 -3.82 -2.10
N LEU A 117 -13.05 -3.95 -2.33
CA LEU A 117 -14.05 -3.06 -1.77
C LEU A 117 -14.49 -3.60 -0.40
N LEU A 118 -13.97 -2.99 0.66
CA LEU A 118 -14.39 -3.18 2.04
C LEU A 118 -15.69 -2.40 2.25
N ILE A 119 -16.67 -2.99 2.93
CA ILE A 119 -18.03 -2.45 3.00
C ILE A 119 -18.06 -1.12 3.77
N ASP A 120 -17.29 -1.03 4.86
CA ASP A 120 -17.26 0.15 5.72
C ASP A 120 -15.93 0.34 6.45
N HIS A 121 -15.89 1.33 7.35
CA HIS A 121 -14.72 1.65 8.16
C HIS A 121 -14.38 0.58 9.22
N HIS A 122 -15.35 -0.24 9.65
CA HIS A 122 -15.09 -1.34 10.58
C HIS A 122 -14.34 -2.46 9.87
N GLU A 123 -14.72 -2.79 8.64
CA GLU A 123 -13.99 -3.76 7.82
C GLU A 123 -12.59 -3.24 7.47
N LEU A 124 -12.44 -1.96 7.13
CA LEU A 124 -11.12 -1.35 6.94
C LEU A 124 -10.28 -1.46 8.22
N LYS A 125 -10.86 -1.18 9.39
CA LYS A 125 -10.15 -1.31 10.66
C LYS A 125 -9.71 -2.77 10.92
N ALA A 126 -10.61 -3.74 10.74
CA ALA A 126 -10.29 -5.15 10.94
C ALA A 126 -9.22 -5.65 9.96
N PHE A 127 -9.30 -5.21 8.70
CA PHE A 127 -8.26 -5.48 7.70
C PHE A 127 -6.91 -4.90 8.12
N LEU A 128 -6.87 -3.65 8.57
CA LEU A 128 -5.65 -3.02 9.07
C LEU A 128 -5.07 -3.80 10.25
N GLU A 129 -5.88 -4.19 11.22
CA GLU A 129 -5.48 -5.02 12.37
C GLU A 129 -4.86 -6.36 11.94
N LEU A 130 -5.41 -7.01 10.91
CA LEU A 130 -4.82 -8.20 10.31
C LEU A 130 -3.43 -7.91 9.69
N VAL A 131 -3.29 -6.80 8.96
CA VAL A 131 -1.99 -6.38 8.41
C VAL A 131 -0.97 -6.14 9.53
N TYR A 132 -1.35 -5.46 10.61
CA TYR A 132 -0.49 -5.24 11.77
C TYR A 132 -0.03 -6.57 12.39
N SER A 133 -0.97 -7.50 12.60
CA SER A 133 -0.67 -8.81 13.17
C SER A 133 0.29 -9.62 12.29
N LEU A 134 0.14 -9.56 10.97
CA LEU A 134 1.01 -10.25 10.01
C LEU A 134 2.40 -9.62 9.91
N THR A 135 2.46 -8.30 10.06
CA THR A 135 3.71 -7.53 9.99
C THR A 135 4.59 -7.73 11.23
N GLY A 136 3.97 -7.91 12.39
CA GLY A 136 4.63 -7.98 13.69
C GLY A 136 5.03 -6.61 14.23
N GLU A 137 5.23 -6.51 15.55
CA GLU A 137 5.43 -5.24 16.25
C GLU A 137 6.60 -4.41 15.70
N LYS A 138 7.73 -5.08 15.39
CA LYS A 138 8.97 -4.45 14.91
C LYS A 138 8.75 -3.53 13.71
N PHE A 139 7.96 -3.96 12.74
CA PHE A 139 7.68 -3.20 11.51
C PHE A 139 6.29 -2.55 11.52
N GLY A 140 5.32 -3.15 12.22
CA GLY A 140 3.95 -2.69 12.26
C GLY A 140 3.80 -1.29 12.86
N LYS A 141 4.73 -0.86 13.71
CA LYS A 141 4.74 0.50 14.25
C LYS A 141 4.90 1.62 13.20
N PHE A 142 5.35 1.29 11.99
CA PHE A 142 5.55 2.25 10.90
C PHE A 142 4.32 2.41 9.99
N ILE A 143 3.25 1.64 10.22
CA ILE A 143 1.99 1.79 9.49
C ILE A 143 1.14 2.83 10.24
N ASP A 144 0.71 3.88 9.55
CA ASP A 144 -0.12 4.94 10.13
C ASP A 144 -1.49 4.39 10.58
N ARG A 145 -1.70 4.41 11.90
CA ARG A 145 -2.92 3.93 12.56
C ARG A 145 -4.09 4.92 12.50
N LYS A 146 -3.90 6.12 11.93
CA LYS A 146 -4.97 7.13 11.83
C LYS A 146 -6.02 6.81 10.78
N LEU A 147 -5.76 5.85 9.90
CA LEU A 147 -6.58 5.51 8.74
C LEU A 147 -7.92 4.76 8.98
N PRO A 148 -8.39 4.50 10.22
CA PRO A 148 -9.79 4.13 10.44
C PRO A 148 -10.57 5.11 11.33
N GLY A 149 -10.15 6.39 11.41
CA GLY A 149 -10.96 7.41 12.08
C GLY A 149 -12.29 7.67 11.34
N HIS A 150 -13.36 7.97 12.07
CA HIS A 150 -14.62 8.41 11.44
C HIS A 150 -14.35 9.75 10.71
N ASN A 151 -14.49 9.78 9.38
CA ASN A 151 -14.08 10.88 8.50
C ASN A 151 -12.56 11.09 8.41
N PHE A 152 -11.90 10.40 7.48
CA PHE A 152 -10.49 10.62 7.18
C PHE A 152 -10.29 11.06 5.73
N ASN A 153 -9.21 11.81 5.51
CA ASN A 153 -8.85 12.33 4.20
C ASN A 153 -7.72 11.49 3.63
N LEU A 154 -8.01 10.68 2.62
CA LEU A 154 -6.96 9.97 1.88
C LEU A 154 -6.45 10.87 0.77
N ARG A 155 -5.14 11.15 0.72
CA ARG A 155 -4.59 11.89 -0.42
C ARG A 155 -4.64 11.02 -1.65
N LEU A 156 -5.27 11.52 -2.72
CA LEU A 156 -5.35 10.83 -4.01
C LEU A 156 -3.96 10.38 -4.48
N ILE A 157 -3.90 9.24 -5.16
CA ILE A 157 -2.65 8.66 -5.69
C ILE A 157 -1.88 9.66 -6.56
N ARG A 158 -2.58 10.57 -7.25
CA ARG A 158 -1.98 11.60 -8.11
C ARG A 158 -1.74 12.94 -7.43
N SER A 159 -2.18 13.14 -6.18
CA SER A 159 -2.02 14.42 -5.51
C SER A 159 -0.79 14.45 -4.62
N ALA A 160 -0.03 15.55 -4.69
CA ALA A 160 1.10 15.83 -3.84
C ALA A 160 0.85 17.06 -2.95
N LYS A 161 1.62 17.20 -1.87
CA LYS A 161 1.68 18.47 -1.13
C LYS A 161 2.24 19.57 -2.05
N LYS A 162 1.93 20.83 -1.78
CA LYS A 162 2.50 21.96 -2.51
C LYS A 162 4.04 21.90 -2.48
N GLY A 163 4.68 22.05 -3.64
CA GLY A 163 6.14 22.03 -3.78
C GLY A 163 6.79 20.64 -3.65
N ARG A 164 5.99 19.57 -3.76
CA ARG A 164 6.44 18.19 -3.60
C ARG A 164 5.97 17.34 -4.78
N VAL A 165 6.78 16.38 -5.22
CA VAL A 165 6.47 15.47 -6.35
C VAL A 165 6.10 14.09 -5.81
N LYS A 166 4.92 13.59 -6.15
CA LYS A 166 4.50 12.22 -5.81
C LYS A 166 4.96 11.28 -6.91
N ARG A 167 5.50 10.13 -6.52
CA ARG A 167 5.96 9.10 -7.45
C ARG A 167 5.09 7.86 -7.31
N ILE A 168 4.96 7.10 -8.39
CA ILE A 168 4.28 5.80 -8.42
C ILE A 168 5.30 4.76 -8.86
N LEU A 169 5.18 3.53 -8.37
CA LEU A 169 6.00 2.43 -8.88
C LEU A 169 5.55 2.12 -10.32
N GLN A 170 6.53 1.91 -11.22
CA GLN A 170 6.27 1.64 -12.64
C GLN A 170 5.37 0.41 -12.84
N PHE A 171 5.52 -0.64 -12.03
CA PHE A 171 4.63 -1.80 -12.02
C PHE A 171 3.14 -1.41 -11.88
N SER A 172 2.82 -0.42 -11.04
CA SER A 172 1.44 0.06 -10.93
C SER A 172 0.97 0.73 -12.22
N LEU A 173 1.83 1.46 -12.94
CA LEU A 173 1.49 2.00 -14.25
C LEU A 173 1.31 0.91 -15.31
N ASP A 174 2.16 -0.12 -15.28
CA ASP A 174 2.11 -1.25 -16.21
C ASP A 174 0.79 -2.03 -16.06
N ASN A 175 0.23 -2.06 -14.85
CA ASN A 175 -1.10 -2.59 -14.56
C ASN A 175 -2.26 -1.66 -14.96
N GLY A 176 -1.99 -0.56 -15.67
CA GLY A 176 -3.02 0.38 -16.13
C GLY A 176 -3.52 1.36 -15.06
N TRP A 177 -2.80 1.53 -13.94
CA TRP A 177 -3.20 2.51 -12.90
C TRP A 177 -2.80 3.96 -13.23
N ASN A 178 -2.47 4.23 -14.49
CA ASN A 178 -2.34 5.58 -15.04
C ASN A 178 -3.71 6.28 -15.21
N GLU A 179 -4.84 5.64 -14.93
CA GLU A 179 -6.16 6.22 -15.13
C GLU A 179 -7.13 5.83 -14.01
N LEU A 180 -6.71 6.01 -12.75
CA LEU A 180 -7.67 6.04 -11.62
C LEU A 180 -8.52 7.33 -11.71
N GLU A 181 -9.24 7.48 -12.83
CA GLU A 181 -10.44 8.28 -12.90
C GLU A 181 -11.45 7.70 -11.90
N HIS A 182 -12.31 8.58 -11.43
CA HIS A 182 -13.42 8.30 -10.54
C HIS A 182 -14.46 7.41 -11.23
N ALA A 183 -14.11 6.19 -11.62
CA ALA A 183 -15.07 5.14 -11.91
C ALA A 183 -15.78 4.83 -10.59
N ARG A 184 -16.87 5.58 -10.40
CA ARG A 184 -17.86 5.47 -9.32
C ARG A 184 -18.65 4.20 -9.48
#